data_AF-A0AB72ZV51-F1
#
_entry.id   AF-A0AB72ZV51-F1
#
_cell.length_a   1.000
_cell.length_b   1.000
_cell.length_c   1.000
_cell.angle_alpha   90.00
_cell.angle_beta   90.00
_cell.angle_gamma   90.00
#
_symmetry.space_group_name_H-M   'P 1'
#
loop_
_entity.id
_entity.type
_entity.pdbx_description
1 polymer ?
#
loop_
_entity_poly.entity_id
_entity_poly.type
_entity_poly.pdbx_seq_one_letter_code
_entity_poly.pdbx_strand_id
1 'polypeptide(L)'
;MQDATQKKIKENGGKLTIIEEAKKSVIQDVVYRQMPPAKQALQDINREMEYLNKTLEKRRKDIQDLNKEISQARINLEEFITRYFSDLIRQLSGTSLEIFNDFITREIGDEGINMETRVQNEFEKQTQGISNEIAKIETGFNADMSFFEKHAGTFGKIGINLLKQSGFINATNIKLARDGIVAVAKFTGIDWALKFKPWGAVKLAGNLNKALPLIGLAFEAWDSYNKYQKQQEFEKAKEEMKSNFDGQKKEILALINDETRFKQTCFPMALELEECIQACEESVKKTQECAQGLEKWIQTGEDFINGEDFIDVEPEEE
;
A
#
# COMPACT_ATOMS: atom_id res chain seq x y z
N MET A 1 19.73 30.85 -72.79
CA MET A 1 19.37 29.97 -71.65
C MET A 1 18.69 30.75 -70.52
N GLN A 2 19.24 31.87 -70.03
CA GLN A 2 18.64 32.67 -68.94
C GLN A 2 17.22 33.18 -69.26
N ASP A 3 16.94 33.65 -70.48
CA ASP A 3 15.60 34.12 -70.88
C ASP A 3 14.54 33.01 -70.88
N ALA A 4 14.92 31.79 -71.27
CA ALA A 4 14.04 30.63 -71.25
C ALA A 4 13.70 30.19 -69.81
N THR A 5 14.67 30.31 -68.89
CA THR A 5 14.47 30.03 -67.46
C THR A 5 13.58 31.09 -66.81
N GLN A 6 13.80 32.38 -67.07
CA GLN A 6 12.96 33.46 -66.54
C GLN A 6 11.51 33.38 -67.07
N LYS A 7 11.34 33.01 -68.35
CA LYS A 7 10.01 32.80 -68.93
C LYS A 7 9.27 31.64 -68.25
N LYS A 8 9.94 30.48 -68.03
CA LYS A 8 9.37 29.36 -67.27
C LYS A 8 9.01 29.71 -65.82
N ILE A 9 9.81 30.55 -65.16
CA ILE A 9 9.51 30.99 -63.79
C ILE A 9 8.24 31.85 -63.76
N LYS A 10 8.06 32.76 -64.73
CA LYS A 10 6.82 33.56 -64.85
C LYS A 10 5.60 32.72 -65.23
N GLU A 11 5.78 31.71 -66.10
CA GLU A 11 4.71 30.80 -66.51
C GLU A 11 4.18 29.93 -65.36
N ASN A 12 5.00 29.63 -64.34
CA ASN A 12 4.60 28.87 -63.15
C ASN A 12 4.27 29.78 -61.93
N GLY A 13 3.73 30.98 -62.16
CA GLY A 13 3.27 31.88 -61.07
C GLY A 13 4.35 32.70 -60.38
N GLY A 14 5.64 32.48 -60.69
CA GLY A 14 6.77 33.21 -60.12
C GLY A 14 7.63 32.35 -59.18
N LYS A 15 8.73 32.93 -58.69
CA LYS A 15 9.70 32.22 -57.84
C LYS A 15 9.09 31.76 -56.50
N LEU A 16 8.18 32.55 -55.93
CA LEU A 16 7.50 32.25 -54.66
C LEU A 16 6.59 31.02 -54.78
N THR A 17 5.75 30.96 -55.82
CA THR A 17 4.86 29.83 -56.09
C THR A 17 5.63 28.52 -56.28
N ILE A 18 6.76 28.54 -57.00
CA ILE A 18 7.62 27.36 -57.16
C ILE A 18 8.21 26.89 -55.82
N ILE A 19 8.57 27.83 -54.93
CA ILE A 19 9.09 27.51 -53.59
C ILE A 19 7.99 26.89 -52.72
N GLU A 20 6.77 27.41 -52.77
CA GLU A 20 5.61 26.87 -52.06
C GLU A 20 5.22 25.48 -52.54
N GLU A 21 5.18 25.26 -53.86
CA GLU A 21 4.94 23.94 -54.46
C GLU A 21 6.02 22.93 -54.06
N ALA A 22 7.29 23.35 -54.06
CA ALA A 22 8.39 22.50 -53.61
C ALA A 22 8.27 22.16 -52.11
N LYS A 23 7.94 23.13 -51.25
CA LYS A 23 7.67 22.90 -49.81
C LYS A 23 6.51 21.93 -49.62
N LYS A 24 5.39 22.14 -50.33
CA LYS A 24 4.21 21.27 -50.30
C LYS A 24 4.57 19.85 -50.73
N SER A 25 5.32 19.70 -51.81
CA SER A 25 5.76 18.40 -52.32
C SER A 25 6.65 17.66 -51.31
N VAL A 26 7.58 18.34 -50.64
CA VAL A 26 8.43 17.75 -49.60
C VAL A 26 7.59 17.31 -48.39
N ILE A 27 6.66 18.14 -47.94
CA ILE A 27 5.75 17.78 -46.82
C ILE A 27 4.91 16.57 -47.22
N GLN A 28 4.35 16.56 -48.43
CA GLN A 28 3.52 15.47 -48.93
C GLN A 28 4.27 14.14 -49.01
N ASP A 29 5.52 14.13 -49.50
CA ASP A 29 6.37 12.94 -49.54
C ASP A 29 6.65 12.37 -48.13
N VAL A 30 7.00 13.25 -47.19
CA VAL A 30 7.22 12.87 -45.79
C VAL A 30 5.95 12.27 -45.19
N VAL A 31 4.80 12.94 -45.37
CA VAL A 31 3.50 12.51 -44.84
C VAL A 31 3.11 11.15 -45.44
N TYR A 32 3.19 10.97 -46.77
CA TYR A 32 2.91 9.68 -47.42
C TYR A 32 3.79 8.54 -46.90
N ARG A 33 5.08 8.79 -46.68
CA ARG A 33 6.01 7.77 -46.22
C ARG A 33 5.82 7.39 -44.75
N GLN A 34 5.48 8.36 -43.90
CA GLN A 34 5.35 8.16 -42.45
C GLN A 34 3.94 7.72 -42.03
N MET A 35 2.93 7.90 -42.86
CA MET A 35 1.55 7.58 -42.49
C MET A 35 1.28 6.09 -42.28
N PRO A 36 1.72 5.15 -43.14
CA PRO A 36 1.53 3.73 -42.89
C PRO A 36 2.15 3.23 -41.57
N PRO A 37 3.43 3.53 -41.24
CA PRO A 37 3.99 3.12 -39.96
C PRO A 37 3.36 3.84 -38.76
N ALA A 38 2.94 5.10 -38.92
CA ALA A 38 2.22 5.83 -37.86
C ALA A 38 0.87 5.19 -37.52
N LYS A 39 0.08 4.81 -38.54
CA LYS A 39 -1.20 4.10 -38.36
C LYS A 39 -1.01 2.75 -37.69
N GLN A 40 0.00 1.99 -38.13
CA GLN A 40 0.32 0.70 -37.52
C GLN A 40 0.72 0.88 -36.04
N ALA A 41 1.60 1.84 -35.74
CA ALA A 41 2.01 2.14 -34.37
C ALA A 41 0.83 2.56 -33.49
N LEU A 42 -0.09 3.40 -34.00
CA LEU A 42 -1.29 3.82 -33.26
C LEU A 42 -2.21 2.62 -32.96
N GLN A 43 -2.42 1.72 -33.92
CA GLN A 43 -3.22 0.52 -33.71
C GLN A 43 -2.61 -0.41 -32.65
N ASP A 44 -1.30 -0.64 -32.72
CA ASP A 44 -0.58 -1.46 -31.75
C ASP A 44 -0.63 -0.82 -30.35
N ILE A 45 -0.38 0.49 -30.23
CA ILE A 45 -0.51 1.23 -28.97
C ILE A 45 -1.92 1.08 -28.40
N ASN A 46 -2.97 1.31 -29.19
CA ASN A 46 -4.35 1.25 -28.70
C ASN A 46 -4.73 -0.14 -28.19
N ARG A 47 -4.36 -1.21 -28.91
CA ARG A 47 -4.63 -2.59 -28.49
C ARG A 47 -3.98 -2.91 -27.15
N GLU A 48 -2.70 -2.58 -27.03
CA GLU A 48 -1.93 -2.90 -25.84
C GLU A 48 -2.37 -2.05 -24.63
N MET A 49 -2.73 -0.79 -24.87
CA MET A 49 -3.28 0.11 -23.84
C MET A 49 -4.65 -0.34 -23.33
N GLU A 50 -5.50 -0.93 -24.18
CA GLU A 50 -6.76 -1.51 -23.74
C GLU A 50 -6.52 -2.67 -22.75
N TYR A 51 -5.56 -3.55 -23.06
CA TYR A 51 -5.20 -4.66 -22.19
C TYR A 51 -4.58 -4.20 -20.86
N LEU A 52 -3.68 -3.22 -20.92
CA LEU A 52 -3.05 -2.63 -19.74
C LEU A 52 -4.08 -1.93 -18.83
N ASN A 53 -5.00 -1.16 -19.40
CA ASN A 53 -6.08 -0.52 -18.64
C ASN A 53 -6.97 -1.54 -17.92
N LYS A 54 -7.44 -2.58 -18.62
CA LYS A 54 -8.26 -3.65 -18.01
C LYS A 54 -7.53 -4.33 -16.85
N THR A 55 -6.22 -4.50 -16.99
CA THR A 55 -5.38 -5.11 -15.96
C THR A 55 -5.25 -4.20 -14.75
N LEU A 56 -4.93 -2.92 -14.94
CA LEU A 56 -4.84 -1.95 -13.86
C LEU A 56 -6.18 -1.71 -13.16
N GLU A 57 -7.29 -1.65 -13.90
CA GLU A 57 -8.64 -1.57 -13.32
C GLU A 57 -8.94 -2.76 -12.40
N LYS A 58 -8.58 -3.97 -12.83
CA LYS A 58 -8.71 -5.17 -12.01
C LYS A 58 -7.86 -5.06 -10.74
N ARG A 59 -6.60 -4.63 -10.84
CA ARG A 59 -5.71 -4.48 -9.68
C ARG A 59 -6.17 -3.39 -8.72
N ARG A 60 -6.70 -2.29 -9.24
CA ARG A 60 -7.32 -1.24 -8.44
C ARG A 60 -8.51 -1.79 -7.64
N LYS A 61 -9.33 -2.63 -8.25
CA LYS A 61 -10.44 -3.30 -7.56
C LYS A 61 -9.91 -4.26 -6.48
N ASP A 62 -8.90 -5.07 -6.78
CA ASP A 62 -8.30 -5.98 -5.80
C ASP A 62 -7.80 -5.20 -4.56
N ILE A 63 -7.16 -4.04 -4.77
CA ILE A 63 -6.71 -3.15 -3.69
C ILE A 63 -7.88 -2.51 -2.92
N GLN A 64 -8.95 -2.11 -3.61
CA GLN A 64 -10.15 -1.59 -2.94
C GLN A 64 -10.79 -2.63 -2.04
N ASP A 65 -10.86 -3.89 -2.50
CA ASP A 65 -11.40 -4.99 -1.71
C ASP A 65 -10.46 -5.33 -0.53
N LEU A 66 -9.14 -5.33 -0.75
CA LEU A 66 -8.14 -5.46 0.32
C LEU A 66 -8.30 -4.38 1.40
N ASN A 67 -8.52 -3.12 1.02
CA ASN A 67 -8.75 -2.03 1.96
C ASN A 67 -10.01 -2.25 2.82
N LYS A 68 -11.07 -2.83 2.24
CA LYS A 68 -12.28 -3.19 3.01
C LYS A 68 -11.97 -4.29 4.02
N GLU A 69 -11.16 -5.29 3.65
CA GLU A 69 -10.74 -6.35 4.57
C GLU A 69 -9.89 -5.79 5.72
N ILE A 70 -8.94 -4.89 5.43
CA ILE A 70 -8.14 -4.19 6.45
C ILE A 70 -9.04 -3.43 7.41
N SER A 71 -10.02 -2.67 6.90
CA SER A 71 -10.97 -1.93 7.74
C SER A 71 -11.85 -2.86 8.58
N GLN A 72 -12.27 -4.01 8.05
CA GLN A 72 -13.03 -5.00 8.81
C GLN A 72 -12.19 -5.65 9.91
N ALA A 73 -10.93 -5.99 9.63
CA ALA A 73 -10.01 -6.52 10.63
C ALA A 73 -9.79 -5.53 11.78
N ARG A 74 -9.68 -4.23 11.49
CA ARG A 74 -9.60 -3.18 12.53
C ARG A 74 -10.82 -3.19 13.44
N ILE A 75 -12.02 -3.20 12.89
CA ILE A 75 -13.28 -3.23 13.66
C ILE A 75 -13.31 -4.48 14.56
N ASN A 76 -12.95 -5.64 14.02
CA ASN A 76 -12.94 -6.89 14.78
C ASN A 76 -11.90 -6.86 15.92
N LEU A 77 -10.71 -6.30 15.66
CA LEU A 77 -9.67 -6.13 16.67
C LEU A 77 -10.09 -5.13 17.75
N GLU A 78 -10.70 -4.00 17.37
CA GLU A 78 -11.24 -3.01 18.32
C GLU A 78 -12.27 -3.64 19.26
N GLU A 79 -13.20 -4.42 18.71
CA GLU A 79 -14.22 -5.14 19.48
C GLU A 79 -13.60 -6.15 20.45
N PHE A 80 -12.66 -6.96 19.95
CA PHE A 80 -11.94 -7.95 20.76
C PHE A 80 -11.16 -7.31 21.89
N ILE A 81 -10.29 -6.33 21.60
CA ILE A 81 -9.45 -5.65 22.59
C ILE A 81 -10.32 -4.95 23.64
N THR A 82 -11.39 -4.29 23.19
CA THR A 82 -12.32 -3.64 24.10
C THR A 82 -12.96 -4.64 25.07
N ARG A 83 -13.47 -5.76 24.57
CA ARG A 83 -14.09 -6.79 25.42
C ARG A 83 -13.09 -7.48 26.33
N TYR A 84 -11.99 -7.96 25.77
CA TYR A 84 -10.98 -8.72 26.50
C TYR A 84 -10.42 -7.96 27.70
N PHE A 85 -9.94 -6.73 27.51
CA PHE A 85 -9.40 -5.94 28.61
C PHE A 85 -10.49 -5.49 29.61
N SER A 86 -11.71 -5.22 29.16
CA SER A 86 -12.81 -4.88 30.08
C SER A 86 -13.20 -6.07 30.95
N ASP A 87 -13.17 -7.29 30.39
CA ASP A 87 -13.38 -8.52 31.15
C ASP A 87 -12.25 -8.82 32.13
N LEU A 88 -10.99 -8.61 31.74
CA LEU A 88 -9.85 -8.70 32.67
C LEU A 88 -10.01 -7.76 33.86
N ILE A 89 -10.37 -6.50 33.62
CA ILE A 89 -10.60 -5.50 34.68
C ILE A 89 -11.78 -5.91 35.58
N ARG A 90 -12.87 -6.39 34.99
CA ARG A 90 -14.06 -6.84 35.72
C ARG A 90 -13.75 -8.06 36.59
N GLN A 91 -13.05 -9.04 36.04
CA GLN A 91 -12.62 -10.24 36.77
C GLN A 91 -11.67 -9.88 37.91
N LEU A 92 -10.62 -9.09 37.63
CA LEU A 92 -9.69 -8.58 38.63
C LEU A 92 -10.44 -7.89 39.78
N SER A 93 -11.38 -6.99 39.46
CA SER A 93 -12.15 -6.25 40.48
C SER A 93 -12.94 -7.18 41.41
N GLY A 94 -13.44 -8.30 40.88
CA GLY A 94 -14.17 -9.32 41.62
C GLY A 94 -13.31 -10.34 42.38
N THR A 95 -11.98 -10.29 42.25
CA THR A 95 -11.10 -11.21 42.98
C THR A 95 -11.00 -10.86 44.46
N SER A 96 -11.05 -11.89 45.31
CA SER A 96 -10.59 -11.85 46.70
C SER A 96 -9.17 -12.39 46.79
N LEU A 97 -8.53 -12.25 47.96
CA LEU A 97 -7.18 -12.75 48.22
C LEU A 97 -7.03 -14.24 47.89
N GLU A 98 -8.04 -15.05 48.21
CA GLU A 98 -8.03 -16.50 48.06
C GLU A 98 -8.04 -16.94 46.59
N ILE A 99 -8.70 -16.17 45.71
CA ILE A 99 -8.90 -16.53 44.29
C ILE A 99 -8.06 -15.67 43.34
N PHE A 100 -7.29 -14.72 43.86
CA PHE A 100 -6.45 -13.85 43.06
C PHE A 100 -5.39 -14.65 42.28
N ASN A 101 -4.77 -15.65 42.93
CA ASN A 101 -3.74 -16.47 42.28
C ASN A 101 -4.29 -17.29 41.11
N ASP A 102 -5.53 -17.78 41.24
CA ASP A 102 -6.22 -18.49 40.16
C ASP A 102 -6.49 -17.57 38.97
N PHE A 103 -6.92 -16.32 39.22
CA PHE A 103 -7.10 -15.31 38.18
C PHE A 103 -5.78 -15.03 37.46
N ILE A 104 -4.69 -14.78 38.19
CA ILE A 104 -3.40 -14.52 37.57
C ILE A 104 -2.96 -15.71 36.71
N THR A 105 -2.93 -16.91 37.28
CA THR A 105 -2.47 -18.11 36.58
C THR A 105 -3.27 -18.35 35.29
N ARG A 106 -4.59 -18.18 35.35
CA ARG A 106 -5.48 -18.50 34.23
C ARG A 106 -5.53 -17.41 33.16
N GLU A 107 -5.69 -16.16 33.55
CA GLU A 107 -5.92 -15.06 32.62
C GLU A 107 -4.64 -14.40 32.15
N ILE A 108 -3.66 -14.27 33.06
CA ILE A 108 -2.46 -13.48 32.80
C ILE A 108 -1.26 -14.39 32.47
N GLY A 109 -1.11 -15.49 33.20
CA GLY A 109 0.02 -16.40 33.08
C GLY A 109 1.31 -15.82 33.67
N ASP A 110 2.35 -16.65 33.72
CA ASP A 110 3.68 -16.19 34.16
C ASP A 110 4.19 -15.10 33.23
N GLU A 111 4.70 -14.01 33.81
CA GLU A 111 5.14 -12.79 33.11
C GLU A 111 4.13 -12.18 32.11
N GLY A 112 2.84 -12.58 32.13
CA GLY A 112 1.83 -12.09 31.18
C GLY A 112 1.65 -12.95 29.92
N ILE A 113 2.30 -14.10 29.83
CA ILE A 113 2.36 -14.92 28.61
C ILE A 113 0.98 -15.34 28.07
N ASN A 114 0.00 -15.63 28.93
CA ASN A 114 -1.34 -16.05 28.49
C ASN A 114 -2.08 -14.86 27.86
N MET A 115 -1.93 -13.68 28.45
CA MET A 115 -2.54 -12.46 27.93
C MET A 115 -1.92 -12.07 26.58
N GLU A 116 -0.58 -12.05 26.51
CA GLU A 116 0.15 -11.77 25.27
C GLU A 116 -0.25 -12.73 24.16
N THR A 117 -0.23 -14.03 24.43
CA THR A 117 -0.61 -15.07 23.45
C THR A 117 -2.04 -14.88 22.95
N ARG A 118 -3.00 -14.55 23.82
CA ARG A 118 -4.40 -14.33 23.42
C ARG A 118 -4.54 -13.13 22.48
N VAL A 119 -3.85 -12.03 22.78
CA VAL A 119 -3.89 -10.84 21.94
C VAL A 119 -3.19 -11.12 20.60
N GLN A 120 -2.00 -11.71 20.62
CA GLN A 120 -1.26 -12.09 19.41
C GLN A 120 -2.10 -12.99 18.50
N ASN A 121 -2.72 -14.04 19.05
CA ASN A 121 -3.55 -14.96 18.27
C ASN A 121 -4.72 -14.26 17.58
N GLU A 122 -5.34 -13.26 18.21
CA GLU A 122 -6.43 -12.52 17.55
C GLU A 122 -5.87 -11.63 16.43
N PHE A 123 -4.74 -10.97 16.63
CA PHE A 123 -4.07 -10.25 15.53
C PHE A 123 -3.72 -11.17 14.36
N GLU A 124 -3.11 -12.32 14.62
CA GLU A 124 -2.80 -13.30 13.58
C GLU A 124 -4.06 -13.74 12.83
N LYS A 125 -5.12 -14.10 13.55
CA LYS A 125 -6.41 -14.50 13.00
C LYS A 125 -7.03 -13.42 12.10
N GLN A 126 -6.97 -12.16 12.49
CA GLN A 126 -7.56 -11.05 11.74
C GLN A 126 -6.68 -10.61 10.55
N THR A 127 -5.36 -10.83 10.61
CA THR A 127 -4.41 -10.32 9.59
C THR A 127 -3.92 -11.37 8.60
N GLN A 128 -4.07 -12.67 8.89
CA GLN A 128 -3.56 -13.74 8.03
C GLN A 128 -4.23 -13.78 6.66
N GLY A 129 -5.56 -13.63 6.60
CA GLY A 129 -6.31 -13.59 5.34
C GLY A 129 -5.86 -12.45 4.44
N ILE A 130 -5.74 -11.25 5.02
CA ILE A 130 -5.26 -10.03 4.35
C ILE A 130 -3.86 -10.24 3.78
N SER A 131 -2.96 -10.84 4.57
CA SER A 131 -1.57 -11.09 4.13
C SER A 131 -1.51 -12.05 2.94
N ASN A 132 -2.39 -13.05 2.91
CA ASN A 132 -2.51 -13.96 1.77
C ASN A 132 -3.05 -13.25 0.52
N GLU A 133 -4.03 -12.36 0.68
CA GLU A 133 -4.56 -11.57 -0.43
C GLU A 133 -3.52 -10.56 -0.95
N ILE A 134 -2.72 -9.92 -0.09
CA ILE A 134 -1.57 -9.11 -0.51
C ILE A 134 -0.62 -9.93 -1.40
N ALA A 135 -0.20 -11.10 -0.94
CA ALA A 135 0.72 -11.95 -1.70
C ALA A 135 0.13 -12.40 -3.05
N LYS A 136 -1.19 -12.61 -3.12
CA LYS A 136 -1.91 -12.97 -4.34
C LYS A 136 -1.99 -11.79 -5.31
N ILE A 137 -2.29 -10.59 -4.82
CA ILE A 137 -2.28 -9.35 -5.62
C ILE A 137 -0.89 -9.11 -6.17
N GLU A 138 0.13 -9.21 -5.31
CA GLU A 138 1.53 -9.04 -5.66
C GLU A 138 1.98 -10.01 -6.77
N THR A 139 1.69 -11.30 -6.59
CA THR A 139 2.02 -12.33 -7.58
C THR A 139 1.32 -12.06 -8.91
N GLY A 140 0.04 -11.67 -8.85
CA GLY A 140 -0.73 -11.32 -10.04
C GLY A 140 -0.16 -10.11 -10.76
N PHE A 141 0.16 -9.04 -10.03
CA PHE A 141 0.74 -7.82 -10.57
C PHE A 141 2.11 -8.07 -11.22
N ASN A 142 2.94 -8.92 -10.60
CA ASN A 142 4.22 -9.32 -11.18
C ASN A 142 4.09 -10.12 -12.47
N ALA A 143 3.08 -10.98 -12.56
CA ALA A 143 2.77 -11.71 -13.80
C ALA A 143 2.31 -10.76 -14.91
N ASP A 144 1.44 -9.81 -14.57
CA ASP A 144 0.98 -8.77 -15.49
C ASP A 144 2.17 -7.93 -15.99
N MET A 145 3.05 -7.53 -15.06
CA MET A 145 4.21 -6.74 -15.41
C MET A 145 5.17 -7.50 -16.31
N SER A 146 5.48 -8.76 -15.99
CA SER A 146 6.30 -9.65 -16.84
C SER A 146 5.72 -9.82 -18.25
N PHE A 147 4.40 -9.81 -18.39
CA PHE A 147 3.75 -9.80 -19.71
C PHE A 147 4.05 -8.48 -20.43
N PHE A 148 3.90 -7.34 -19.76
CA PHE A 148 4.24 -6.02 -20.34
C PHE A 148 5.73 -5.91 -20.71
N GLU A 149 6.64 -6.48 -19.92
CA GLU A 149 8.08 -6.53 -20.23
C GLU A 149 8.35 -7.23 -21.56
N LYS A 150 7.70 -8.38 -21.80
CA LYS A 150 7.82 -9.13 -23.06
C LYS A 150 7.30 -8.35 -24.26
N HIS A 151 6.36 -7.44 -24.04
CA HIS A 151 5.79 -6.56 -25.05
C HIS A 151 6.41 -5.14 -25.05
N ALA A 152 7.48 -4.91 -24.28
CA ALA A 152 8.10 -3.58 -24.13
C ALA A 152 8.61 -2.99 -25.45
N GLY A 153 8.95 -3.83 -26.44
CA GLY A 153 9.29 -3.38 -27.80
C GLY A 153 8.15 -2.64 -28.50
N THR A 154 6.89 -3.01 -28.22
CA THR A 154 5.68 -2.34 -28.71
C THR A 154 5.40 -1.06 -27.89
N PHE A 155 5.68 -1.08 -26.58
CA PHE A 155 5.46 0.06 -25.69
C PHE A 155 6.59 1.11 -25.68
N GLY A 156 7.74 0.81 -26.28
CA GLY A 156 8.90 1.72 -26.32
C GLY A 156 9.32 2.20 -24.92
N LYS A 157 9.43 3.52 -24.75
CA LYS A 157 9.83 4.15 -23.47
C LYS A 157 8.87 3.87 -22.31
N ILE A 158 7.62 3.51 -22.58
CA ILE A 158 6.61 3.26 -21.56
C ILE A 158 6.80 1.88 -20.95
N GLY A 159 7.13 0.88 -21.78
CA GLY A 159 7.54 -0.43 -21.30
C GLY A 159 8.70 -0.34 -20.32
N ILE A 160 9.67 0.56 -20.56
CA ILE A 160 10.81 0.82 -19.67
C ILE A 160 10.39 1.46 -18.33
N ASN A 161 9.37 2.33 -18.31
CA ASN A 161 8.87 2.92 -17.06
C ASN A 161 8.05 1.92 -16.24
N LEU A 162 7.24 1.09 -16.91
CA LEU A 162 6.52 -0.03 -16.28
C LEU A 162 7.50 -1.06 -15.70
N LEU A 163 8.55 -1.40 -16.45
CA LEU A 163 9.70 -2.24 -16.04
C LEU A 163 10.42 -1.74 -14.77
N LYS A 164 10.53 -0.42 -14.60
CA LYS A 164 11.14 0.14 -13.37
C LYS A 164 10.28 -0.11 -12.13
N GLN A 165 8.97 -0.29 -12.31
CA GLN A 165 8.05 -0.55 -11.21
C GLN A 165 7.90 -2.04 -10.90
N SER A 166 8.10 -2.97 -11.86
CA SER A 166 8.22 -4.41 -11.53
C SER A 166 9.39 -4.69 -10.59
N GLY A 167 10.52 -4.01 -10.77
CA GLY A 167 11.72 -4.23 -9.96
C GLY A 167 11.52 -3.96 -8.46
N PHE A 168 10.52 -3.14 -8.10
CA PHE A 168 10.19 -2.81 -6.72
C PHE A 168 9.49 -3.95 -5.98
N ILE A 169 8.84 -4.87 -6.71
CA ILE A 169 8.00 -5.95 -6.15
C ILE A 169 8.63 -7.31 -6.52
N ASN A 170 9.63 -7.77 -5.77
CA ASN A 170 10.27 -9.08 -6.01
C ASN A 170 9.89 -10.13 -4.94
N ALA A 171 10.21 -11.41 -5.15
CA ALA A 171 10.02 -12.51 -4.18
C ALA A 171 10.45 -12.25 -2.70
N THR A 172 11.29 -11.25 -2.45
CA THR A 172 11.66 -10.73 -1.13
C THR A 172 10.46 -10.05 -0.45
N ASN A 173 9.59 -9.40 -1.22
CA ASN A 173 8.40 -8.70 -0.76
C ASN A 173 7.25 -9.67 -0.43
N ILE A 174 7.12 -10.80 -1.14
CA ILE A 174 6.22 -11.90 -0.76
C ILE A 174 6.54 -12.42 0.65
N LYS A 175 7.83 -12.50 1.01
CA LYS A 175 8.25 -12.83 2.38
C LYS A 175 7.90 -11.71 3.35
N LEU A 176 8.10 -10.44 2.99
CA LEU A 176 7.73 -9.28 3.83
C LEU A 176 6.22 -9.14 4.04
N ALA A 177 5.39 -9.47 3.05
CA ALA A 177 3.93 -9.52 3.18
C ALA A 177 3.49 -10.59 4.19
N ARG A 178 4.19 -11.74 4.20
CA ARG A 178 3.96 -12.82 5.16
C ARG A 178 4.53 -12.50 6.54
N ASP A 179 5.68 -11.84 6.59
CA ASP A 179 6.36 -11.40 7.81
C ASP A 179 5.70 -10.14 8.41
N GLY A 180 4.82 -9.45 7.70
CA GLY A 180 3.98 -8.36 8.20
C GLY A 180 3.13 -8.78 9.39
N ILE A 181 2.67 -10.04 9.43
CA ILE A 181 2.00 -10.65 10.59
C ILE A 181 2.94 -10.70 11.80
N VAL A 182 4.20 -11.11 11.57
CA VAL A 182 5.25 -11.14 12.60
C VAL A 182 5.63 -9.72 13.02
N ALA A 183 5.54 -8.74 12.10
CA ALA A 183 5.69 -7.34 12.40
C ALA A 183 4.53 -6.82 13.25
N VAL A 184 3.27 -7.22 13.08
CA VAL A 184 2.21 -6.82 14.04
C VAL A 184 2.50 -7.34 15.45
N ALA A 185 3.04 -8.56 15.57
CA ALA A 185 3.47 -9.12 16.85
C ALA A 185 4.74 -8.44 17.42
N LYS A 186 5.63 -7.88 16.58
CA LYS A 186 6.88 -7.20 16.99
C LYS A 186 6.80 -5.67 17.07
N PHE A 187 5.93 -5.05 16.27
CA PHE A 187 5.80 -3.60 16.03
C PHE A 187 4.85 -2.95 17.01
N THR A 188 4.19 -3.72 17.88
CA THR A 188 3.69 -3.11 19.10
C THR A 188 4.81 -2.32 19.78
N GLY A 189 6.10 -2.72 19.76
CA GLY A 189 7.26 -1.88 20.11
C GLY A 189 7.29 -1.33 21.56
N ILE A 190 6.13 -1.09 22.16
CA ILE A 190 5.57 -1.87 23.27
C ILE A 190 6.03 -3.31 23.14
N ASP A 191 7.26 -3.54 23.56
CA ASP A 191 7.59 -4.80 24.14
C ASP A 191 6.52 -5.06 25.23
N TRP A 192 5.50 -5.87 24.89
CA TRP A 192 4.34 -6.10 25.75
C TRP A 192 4.82 -6.63 27.10
N ALA A 193 5.88 -7.44 27.10
CA ALA A 193 6.60 -7.91 28.27
C ALA A 193 7.35 -6.79 29.05
N LEU A 194 7.97 -5.79 28.41
CA LEU A 194 8.72 -4.70 29.08
C LEU A 194 7.80 -3.54 29.49
N LYS A 195 6.66 -3.30 28.82
CA LYS A 195 5.68 -2.25 29.20
C LYS A 195 4.58 -2.78 30.10
N PHE A 196 4.14 -4.04 29.95
CA PHE A 196 3.30 -4.68 30.95
C PHE A 196 4.16 -5.05 32.15
N LYS A 197 4.40 -4.07 33.01
CA LYS A 197 4.96 -4.29 34.34
C LYS A 197 3.94 -3.97 35.44
N PRO A 198 2.75 -4.63 35.50
CA PRO A 198 2.04 -4.68 36.78
C PRO A 198 2.90 -5.36 37.86
N TRP A 199 3.92 -6.11 37.42
CA TRP A 199 4.88 -6.89 38.19
C TRP A 199 5.94 -6.07 38.94
N GLY A 200 6.08 -4.78 38.64
CA GLY A 200 7.04 -3.92 39.33
C GLY A 200 6.67 -3.60 40.79
N ALA A 201 5.40 -3.79 41.15
CA ALA A 201 4.85 -3.34 42.44
C ALA A 201 4.30 -4.46 43.32
N VAL A 202 4.12 -5.69 42.82
CA VAL A 202 3.69 -6.83 43.67
C VAL A 202 4.92 -7.47 44.35
N LYS A 203 5.61 -6.67 45.18
CA LYS A 203 6.47 -7.15 46.27
C LYS A 203 5.75 -6.88 47.59
N LEU A 204 4.69 -7.62 47.85
CA LEU A 204 4.06 -7.67 49.17
C LEU A 204 4.63 -8.87 49.94
N ALA A 205 5.87 -8.68 50.44
CA ALA A 205 6.56 -9.35 51.56
C ALA A 205 7.98 -9.88 51.26
N GLY A 206 8.95 -9.33 51.99
CA GLY A 206 10.09 -10.01 52.62
C GLY A 206 11.04 -10.91 51.79
N ASN A 207 12.13 -10.31 51.29
CA ASN A 207 13.48 -10.89 51.28
C ASN A 207 13.65 -12.33 50.74
N LEU A 208 13.50 -12.54 49.43
CA LEU A 208 14.01 -13.74 48.75
C LEU A 208 15.03 -13.36 47.66
N ASN A 209 16.31 -13.43 48.04
CA ASN A 209 17.40 -13.61 47.09
C ASN A 209 17.21 -14.99 46.43
N LYS A 210 16.67 -15.02 45.20
CA LYS A 210 17.03 -15.89 44.06
C LYS A 210 15.87 -15.93 43.05
N ALA A 211 16.16 -15.42 41.85
CA ALA A 211 15.57 -15.69 40.53
C ALA A 211 14.05 -16.03 40.40
N LEU A 212 13.41 -15.23 39.53
CA LEU A 212 12.09 -15.36 38.87
C LEU A 212 10.85 -14.81 39.61
N PRO A 213 9.95 -14.07 38.91
CA PRO A 213 8.80 -13.40 39.49
C PRO A 213 7.62 -14.39 39.60
N LEU A 214 7.69 -15.31 40.57
CA LEU A 214 6.55 -16.19 40.83
C LEU A 214 5.37 -15.37 41.35
N ILE A 215 4.32 -15.32 40.55
CA ILE A 215 3.07 -14.69 40.91
C ILE A 215 2.34 -15.60 41.90
N GLY A 216 2.28 -15.12 43.12
CA GLY A 216 1.45 -15.63 44.19
C GLY A 216 1.59 -14.63 45.32
N LEU A 217 0.49 -14.07 45.80
CA LEU A 217 0.52 -13.30 47.04
C LEU A 217 0.86 -14.28 48.17
N ALA A 218 2.15 -14.45 48.47
CA ALA A 218 2.64 -15.29 49.56
C ALA A 218 2.46 -14.53 50.88
N PHE A 219 1.24 -14.51 51.41
CA PHE A 219 0.93 -13.90 52.72
C PHE A 219 1.35 -14.75 53.93
N GLU A 220 1.92 -15.94 53.69
CA GLU A 220 2.24 -16.93 54.73
C GLU A 220 3.29 -16.44 55.75
N ALA A 221 4.15 -15.48 55.40
CA ALA A 221 5.20 -14.97 56.29
C ALA A 221 4.80 -13.75 57.14
N TRP A 222 3.49 -13.49 57.30
CA TRP A 222 2.98 -12.22 57.86
C TRP A 222 2.03 -12.41 59.05
N ASP A 223 2.47 -13.17 60.05
CA ASP A 223 1.70 -13.46 61.28
C ASP A 223 1.49 -12.21 62.19
N SER A 224 2.19 -11.10 61.93
CA SER A 224 2.16 -9.89 62.78
C SER A 224 1.32 -8.72 62.24
N TYR A 225 0.67 -8.84 61.07
CA TYR A 225 0.06 -7.70 60.37
C TYR A 225 -1.46 -7.73 60.41
N ASN A 226 -2.07 -6.58 60.72
CA ASN A 226 -3.50 -6.47 60.97
C ASN A 226 -4.30 -6.75 59.68
N LYS A 227 -5.37 -7.57 59.74
CA LYS A 227 -6.18 -8.02 58.58
C LYS A 227 -6.61 -6.87 57.66
N TYR A 228 -6.87 -5.71 58.25
CA TYR A 228 -7.24 -4.48 57.54
C TYR A 228 -6.15 -3.96 56.60
N GLN A 229 -4.89 -3.97 57.02
CA GLN A 229 -3.77 -3.48 56.20
C GLN A 229 -3.49 -4.42 55.01
N LYS A 230 -3.60 -5.75 55.21
CA LYS A 230 -3.50 -6.74 54.12
C LYS A 230 -4.55 -6.48 53.03
N GLN A 231 -5.79 -6.17 53.43
CA GLN A 231 -6.84 -5.82 52.47
C GLN A 231 -6.53 -4.51 51.74
N GLN A 232 -6.04 -3.48 52.42
CA GLN A 232 -5.68 -2.21 51.77
C GLN A 232 -4.58 -2.39 50.72
N GLU A 233 -3.53 -3.13 51.04
CA GLU A 233 -2.43 -3.40 50.10
C GLU A 233 -2.90 -4.22 48.89
N PHE A 234 -3.79 -5.19 49.11
CA PHE A 234 -4.40 -5.97 48.05
C PHE A 234 -5.26 -5.11 47.11
N GLU A 235 -6.15 -4.27 47.65
CA GLU A 235 -6.96 -3.37 46.81
C GLU A 235 -6.09 -2.36 46.05
N LYS A 236 -5.00 -1.88 46.67
CA LYS A 236 -4.03 -1.01 45.98
C LYS A 236 -3.36 -1.73 44.80
N ALA A 237 -2.92 -2.97 44.99
CA ALA A 237 -2.35 -3.78 43.91
C ALA A 237 -3.37 -4.01 42.77
N LYS A 238 -4.65 -4.26 43.10
CA LYS A 238 -5.73 -4.37 42.11
C LYS A 238 -5.93 -3.07 41.33
N GLU A 239 -5.92 -1.91 41.98
CA GLU A 239 -6.04 -0.62 41.28
C GLU A 239 -4.85 -0.35 40.34
N GLU A 240 -3.63 -0.67 40.76
CA GLU A 240 -2.44 -0.55 39.90
C GLU A 240 -2.53 -1.47 38.68
N MET A 241 -2.93 -2.73 38.86
CA MET A 241 -3.16 -3.67 37.77
C MET A 241 -4.27 -3.20 36.81
N LYS A 242 -5.38 -2.70 37.35
CA LYS A 242 -6.48 -2.14 36.55
C LYS A 242 -6.02 -0.95 35.70
N SER A 243 -5.26 -0.02 36.27
CA SER A 243 -4.68 1.10 35.52
C SER A 243 -3.76 0.62 34.40
N ASN A 244 -3.00 -0.46 34.63
CA ASN A 244 -2.13 -1.03 33.61
C ASN A 244 -2.94 -1.66 32.47
N PHE A 245 -3.99 -2.44 32.77
CA PHE A 245 -4.90 -2.97 31.77
C PHE A 245 -5.57 -1.86 30.95
N ASP A 246 -6.08 -0.82 31.60
CA ASP A 246 -6.68 0.33 30.90
C ASP A 246 -5.66 1.09 30.04
N GLY A 247 -4.43 1.25 30.53
CA GLY A 247 -3.33 1.86 29.78
C GLY A 247 -3.01 1.09 28.51
N GLN A 248 -2.85 -0.23 28.61
CA GLN A 248 -2.60 -1.09 27.45
C GLN A 248 -3.75 -1.09 26.45
N LYS A 249 -4.98 -1.24 26.95
CA LYS A 249 -6.18 -1.15 26.12
C LYS A 249 -6.17 0.14 25.29
N LYS A 250 -5.86 1.28 25.91
CA LYS A 250 -5.76 2.57 25.22
C LYS A 250 -4.63 2.62 24.19
N GLU A 251 -3.44 2.12 24.51
CA GLU A 251 -2.31 2.10 23.57
C GLU A 251 -2.64 1.27 22.32
N ILE A 252 -3.23 0.09 22.50
CA ILE A 252 -3.60 -0.81 21.40
C ILE A 252 -4.71 -0.19 20.56
N LEU A 253 -5.76 0.34 21.20
CA LEU A 253 -6.85 1.01 20.49
C LEU A 253 -6.38 2.27 19.76
N ALA A 254 -5.38 2.99 20.28
CA ALA A 254 -4.81 4.14 19.57
C ALA A 254 -4.12 3.74 18.26
N LEU A 255 -3.47 2.58 18.21
CA LEU A 255 -2.93 2.02 16.96
C LEU A 255 -4.05 1.58 16.02
N ILE A 256 -5.03 0.81 16.52
CA ILE A 256 -6.13 0.26 15.71
C ILE A 256 -7.00 1.38 15.14
N ASN A 257 -7.30 2.43 15.91
CA ASN A 257 -8.23 3.48 15.50
C ASN A 257 -7.60 4.51 14.55
N ASP A 258 -6.27 4.55 14.45
CA ASP A 258 -5.56 5.29 13.41
C ASP A 258 -5.40 4.41 12.16
N GLU A 259 -6.29 4.60 11.17
CA GLU A 259 -6.32 3.79 9.95
C GLU A 259 -5.00 3.78 9.18
N THR A 260 -4.45 4.98 8.99
CA THR A 260 -3.22 5.18 8.24
C THR A 260 -2.06 4.52 8.95
N ARG A 261 -1.92 4.77 10.25
CA ARG A 261 -0.84 4.17 11.05
C ARG A 261 -0.99 2.66 11.16
N PHE A 262 -2.21 2.15 11.35
CA PHE A 262 -2.49 0.71 11.40
C PHE A 262 -2.07 0.05 10.08
N LYS A 263 -2.48 0.60 8.94
CA LYS A 263 -2.13 0.05 7.64
C LYS A 263 -0.62 0.11 7.37
N GLN A 264 0.03 1.24 7.66
CA GLN A 264 1.49 1.38 7.54
C GLN A 264 2.26 0.39 8.39
N THR A 265 1.76 0.14 9.60
CA THR A 265 2.38 -0.75 10.58
C THR A 265 2.18 -2.22 10.22
N CYS A 266 0.93 -2.60 9.96
CA CYS A 266 0.53 -3.99 9.83
C CYS A 266 0.65 -4.52 8.40
N PHE A 267 0.51 -3.63 7.42
CA PHE A 267 0.41 -3.97 5.99
C PHE A 267 1.19 -3.00 5.10
N PRO A 268 2.50 -2.76 5.35
CA PRO A 268 3.30 -1.84 4.53
C PRO A 268 3.28 -2.21 3.04
N MET A 269 3.25 -3.52 2.73
CA MET A 269 3.15 -4.01 1.35
C MET A 269 1.87 -3.60 0.63
N ALA A 270 0.76 -3.40 1.35
CA ALA A 270 -0.47 -2.91 0.74
C ALA A 270 -0.32 -1.47 0.23
N LEU A 271 0.48 -0.65 0.93
CA LEU A 271 0.79 0.73 0.51
C LEU A 271 1.74 0.74 -0.68
N GLU A 272 2.78 -0.10 -0.66
CA GLU A 272 3.70 -0.21 -1.79
C GLU A 272 2.97 -0.65 -3.07
N LEU A 273 2.03 -1.60 -2.96
CA LEU A 273 1.19 -2.01 -4.08
C LEU A 273 0.32 -0.86 -4.61
N GLU A 274 -0.28 -0.08 -3.72
CA GLU A 274 -1.06 1.12 -4.08
C GLU A 274 -0.22 2.14 -4.85
N GLU A 275 0.96 2.46 -4.35
CA GLU A 275 1.88 3.41 -4.97
C GLU A 275 2.33 2.92 -6.35
N CYS A 276 2.66 1.62 -6.48
CA CYS A 276 3.06 1.02 -7.75
C CYS A 276 1.91 1.03 -8.78
N ILE A 277 0.70 0.64 -8.37
CA ILE A 277 -0.47 0.64 -9.26
C ILE A 277 -0.79 2.07 -9.70
N GLN A 278 -0.78 3.03 -8.79
CA GLN A 278 -1.02 4.44 -9.13
C GLN A 278 0.02 4.97 -10.12
N ALA A 279 1.29 4.68 -9.90
CA ALA A 279 2.35 5.17 -10.78
C ALA A 279 2.32 4.49 -12.17
N CYS A 280 1.81 3.25 -12.26
CA CYS A 280 1.46 2.62 -13.53
C CYS A 280 0.31 3.39 -14.22
N GLU A 281 -0.81 3.64 -13.52
CA GLU A 281 -1.96 4.38 -14.06
C GLU A 281 -1.55 5.76 -14.62
N GLU A 282 -0.67 6.49 -13.92
CA GLU A 282 -0.15 7.77 -14.40
C GLU A 282 0.68 7.63 -15.68
N SER A 283 1.46 6.55 -15.80
CA SER A 283 2.26 6.25 -17.00
C SER A 283 1.37 5.87 -18.18
N VAL A 284 0.29 5.12 -17.92
CA VAL A 284 -0.74 4.78 -18.91
C VAL A 284 -1.43 6.04 -19.42
N LYS A 285 -1.87 6.92 -18.52
CA LYS A 285 -2.55 8.16 -18.89
C LYS A 285 -1.71 9.02 -19.84
N LYS A 286 -0.43 9.24 -19.54
CA LYS A 286 0.51 9.98 -20.41
C LYS A 286 0.65 9.35 -21.80
N THR A 287 0.57 8.02 -21.87
CA THR A 287 0.63 7.30 -23.14
C THR A 287 -0.63 7.52 -23.98
N GLN A 288 -1.80 7.51 -23.35
CA GLN A 288 -3.06 7.81 -24.04
C GLN A 288 -3.05 9.22 -24.61
N GLU A 289 -2.55 10.20 -23.87
CA GLU A 289 -2.38 11.58 -24.35
C GLU A 289 -1.45 11.64 -25.57
N CYS A 290 -0.34 10.88 -25.57
CA CYS A 290 0.54 10.78 -26.73
C CYS A 290 -0.13 10.10 -27.93
N ALA A 291 -0.91 9.04 -27.71
CA ALA A 291 -1.64 8.33 -28.74
C ALA A 291 -2.69 9.23 -29.41
N GLN A 292 -3.41 10.04 -28.63
CA GLN A 292 -4.33 11.06 -29.14
C GLN A 292 -3.62 12.12 -29.99
N GLY A 293 -2.39 12.50 -29.60
CA GLY A 293 -1.56 13.40 -30.41
C GLY A 293 -1.18 12.78 -31.77
N LEU A 294 -0.83 11.49 -31.78
CA LEU A 294 -0.52 10.76 -33.01
C LEU A 294 -1.76 10.61 -33.91
N GLU A 295 -2.92 10.31 -33.31
CA GLU A 295 -4.20 10.23 -34.02
C GLU A 295 -4.54 11.54 -34.73
N LYS A 296 -4.41 12.68 -34.03
CA LYS A 296 -4.58 14.01 -34.63
C LYS A 296 -3.60 14.27 -35.77
N TRP A 297 -2.32 13.90 -35.60
CA TRP A 297 -1.31 14.06 -36.65
C TRP A 297 -1.65 13.23 -37.90
N ILE A 298 -2.15 12.00 -37.72
CA ILE A 298 -2.60 11.15 -38.83
C ILE A 298 -3.78 11.81 -39.55
N GLN A 299 -4.79 12.28 -38.81
CA GLN A 299 -5.96 12.95 -39.40
C GLN A 299 -5.55 14.18 -40.22
N THR A 300 -4.75 15.08 -39.66
CA THR A 300 -4.24 16.26 -40.39
C THR A 300 -3.44 15.89 -41.62
N GLY A 301 -2.66 14.79 -41.56
CA GLY A 301 -1.93 14.29 -42.72
C GLY A 301 -2.85 13.76 -43.83
N GLU A 302 -3.95 13.08 -43.47
CA GLU A 302 -4.96 12.62 -44.42
C GLU A 302 -5.67 13.79 -45.09
N ASP A 303 -6.11 14.78 -44.31
CA ASP A 303 -6.78 15.98 -44.81
C ASP A 303 -5.86 16.76 -45.77
N PHE A 304 -4.57 16.87 -45.44
CA PHE A 304 -3.54 17.48 -46.30
C PHE A 304 -3.32 16.70 -47.62
N ILE A 305 -3.29 15.37 -47.58
CA ILE A 305 -3.15 14.52 -48.78
C ILE A 305 -4.39 14.62 -49.68
N ASN A 306 -5.57 14.61 -49.08
CA ASN A 306 -6.85 14.64 -49.81
C ASN A 306 -7.16 16.03 -50.40
N GLY A 307 -6.36 17.04 -50.07
CA GLY A 307 -6.53 18.40 -50.56
C GLY A 307 -7.64 19.17 -49.84
N GLU A 308 -8.03 18.71 -48.64
CA GLU A 308 -9.07 19.34 -47.82
C GLU A 308 -8.52 20.52 -46.99
N ASP A 309 -7.19 20.60 -46.79
CA ASP A 309 -6.51 21.76 -46.22
C ASP A 309 -5.60 22.46 -47.26
N PHE A 310 -5.97 23.70 -47.61
CA PHE A 310 -5.02 24.67 -48.13
C PHE A 310 -4.21 25.17 -46.93
N ILE A 311 -2.93 24.79 -46.84
CA ILE A 311 -2.02 25.50 -45.95
C ILE A 311 -1.87 26.91 -46.52
N ASP A 312 -2.64 27.86 -45.98
CA ASP A 312 -2.41 29.29 -46.18
C ASP A 312 -1.15 29.63 -45.38
N VAL A 313 0.01 29.49 -46.04
CA VAL A 313 1.26 30.00 -45.49
C VAL A 313 1.20 31.51 -45.72
N GLU A 314 0.76 32.27 -44.71
CA GLU A 314 0.93 33.73 -44.74
C GLU A 314 2.42 34.02 -45.02
N PRO A 315 2.75 34.77 -46.08
CA PRO A 315 4.12 35.17 -46.30
C PRO A 315 4.52 36.10 -45.15
N GLU A 316 5.59 35.75 -44.43
CA GLU A 316 6.24 36.70 -43.52
C GLU A 316 6.60 37.95 -44.34
N GLU A 317 6.00 39.08 -43.97
CA GLU A 317 6.33 40.39 -44.55
C GLU A 317 7.81 40.69 -44.25
N GLU A 318 8.62 40.79 -45.32
CA GLU A 318 10.00 41.33 -45.27
C GLU A 318 10.01 42.82 -44.89
#